data_AF-A0A956ELA8-F1
#
_entry.id   AF-A0A956ELA8-F1
#
_cell.length_a   1.000
_cell.length_b   1.000
_cell.length_c   1.000
_cell.angle_alpha   90.00
_cell.angle_beta   90.00
_cell.angle_gamma   90.00
#
_symmetry.space_group_name_H-M   'P 1'
#
loop_
_entity.id
_entity.type
_entity.pdbx_description
1 polymer ?
#
loop_
_entity_poly.entity_id
_entity_poly.type
_entity_poly.pdbx_seq_one_letter_code
_entity_poly.pdbx_strand_id
1 'polypeptide(L)'
;MLRDYEEAVAPANKGQRLVFANLQKRLFSSIPAFYRTLSAHAASFDKHFAGRLDKGFAAAEEPSADSETETAETDSEFDRADAALEAEELEGTTAASATFSKPSERARAALQAMLDLASRHRGTPDARVLALLEWIRRNQCPGIAEATTDKRWGPRKLLIFTEYTDTKSWLRRLLQRAFAGTERGDERILEIHGALSDEKREEIQRAFNAPPADHPVRVLLATDAAREGINLQGACADL
;
A
#
# COMPACT_ATOMS: atom_id res chain seq x y z
N MET A 1 17.71 10.12 9.85
CA MET A 1 16.66 9.81 10.84
C MET A 1 16.63 8.33 11.19
N LEU A 2 16.16 7.41 10.32
CA LEU A 2 16.08 5.98 10.67
C LEU A 2 17.46 5.36 11.01
N ARG A 3 18.49 5.70 10.23
CA ARG A 3 19.88 5.29 10.52
C ARG A 3 20.38 5.84 11.87
N ASP A 4 20.21 7.14 12.10
CA ASP A 4 20.61 7.78 13.36
C ASP A 4 19.88 7.18 14.58
N TYR A 5 18.62 6.78 14.40
CA TYR A 5 17.82 6.07 15.39
C TYR A 5 18.35 4.65 15.63
N GLU A 6 18.66 3.89 14.58
CA GLU A 6 19.28 2.57 14.69
C GLU A 6 20.61 2.61 15.44
N GLU A 7 21.45 3.60 15.15
CA GLU A 7 22.69 3.85 15.88
C GLU A 7 22.44 4.23 17.35
N ALA A 8 21.31 4.89 17.66
CA ALA A 8 20.94 5.26 19.03
C ALA A 8 20.43 4.08 19.86
N VAL A 9 19.79 3.12 19.21
CA VAL A 9 19.25 1.92 19.83
C VAL A 9 20.31 0.82 19.93
N ALA A 10 21.22 0.72 18.95
CA ALA A 10 22.30 -0.25 18.87
C ALA A 10 21.81 -1.72 19.03
N PRO A 11 21.10 -2.28 18.01
CA PRO A 11 20.50 -3.61 18.10
C PRO A 11 21.54 -4.72 18.38
N ALA A 12 21.35 -5.44 19.49
CA ALA A 12 22.32 -6.38 20.04
C ALA A 12 22.24 -7.79 19.42
N ASN A 13 21.10 -8.18 18.85
CA ASN A 13 20.87 -9.53 18.32
C ASN A 13 20.14 -9.52 16.97
N LYS A 14 20.04 -10.69 16.34
CA LYS A 14 19.41 -10.85 15.01
C LYS A 14 17.95 -10.40 14.99
N GLY A 15 17.17 -10.71 16.03
CA GLY A 15 15.76 -10.31 16.12
C GLY A 15 15.61 -8.79 16.19
N GLN A 16 16.45 -8.12 16.97
CA GLN A 16 16.47 -6.65 17.06
C GLN A 16 16.89 -5.99 15.74
N ARG A 17 17.87 -6.56 15.02
CA ARG A 17 18.24 -6.08 13.67
C ARG A 17 17.12 -6.27 12.65
N LEU A 18 16.35 -7.35 12.79
CA LEU A 18 15.19 -7.61 11.92
C LEU A 18 14.12 -6.52 12.05
N VAL A 19 13.94 -5.95 13.25
CA VAL A 19 13.03 -4.80 13.44
C VAL A 19 13.40 -3.63 12.53
N PHE A 20 14.69 -3.29 12.44
CA PHE A 20 15.16 -2.19 11.58
C PHE A 20 15.06 -2.55 10.09
N ALA A 21 15.36 -3.79 9.72
CA ALA A 21 15.16 -4.27 8.36
C ALA A 21 13.69 -4.15 7.94
N ASN A 22 12.75 -4.56 8.80
CA ASN A 22 11.32 -4.46 8.52
C ASN A 22 10.87 -2.99 8.48
N LEU A 23 11.30 -2.15 9.42
CA LEU A 23 11.04 -0.70 9.35
C LEU A 23 11.52 -0.08 8.03
N GLN A 24 12.70 -0.47 7.55
CA GLN A 24 13.25 0.01 6.29
C GLN A 24 12.45 -0.49 5.08
N LYS A 25 12.09 -1.79 5.03
CA LYS A 25 11.22 -2.33 3.98
C LYS A 25 9.90 -1.57 3.90
N ARG A 26 9.27 -1.35 5.06
CA ARG A 26 7.96 -0.70 5.16
C ARG A 26 8.05 0.79 4.81
N LEU A 27 9.18 1.46 5.13
CA LEU A 27 9.51 2.82 4.65
C LEU A 27 9.59 2.91 3.13
N PHE A 28 10.23 1.94 2.49
CA PHE A 28 10.30 1.90 1.03
C PHE A 28 9.00 1.44 0.38
N SER A 29 8.12 0.75 1.11
CA SER A 29 6.81 0.39 0.60
C SER A 29 5.91 1.63 0.50
N SER A 30 5.48 2.20 1.64
CA SER A 30 4.66 3.41 1.66
C SER A 30 4.73 4.11 3.03
N ILE A 31 4.41 5.41 3.07
CA ILE A 31 4.37 6.17 4.33
C ILE A 31 3.37 5.57 5.33
N PRO A 32 2.14 5.17 4.93
CA PRO A 32 1.22 4.46 5.83
C PRO A 32 1.79 3.15 6.36
N ALA A 33 2.38 2.32 5.50
CA ALA A 33 2.98 1.04 5.89
C ALA A 33 4.08 1.24 6.94
N PHE A 34 4.96 2.23 6.71
CA PHE A 34 5.98 2.63 7.67
C PHE A 34 5.40 3.12 8.99
N TYR A 35 4.40 4.01 8.93
CA TYR A 35 3.77 4.54 10.13
C TYR A 35 3.14 3.44 10.98
N ARG A 36 2.45 2.47 10.36
CA ARG A 36 1.86 1.31 11.04
C ARG A 36 2.93 0.49 11.76
N THR A 37 3.99 0.10 11.06
CA THR A 37 5.09 -0.70 11.65
C THR A 37 5.86 0.08 12.71
N LEU A 38 6.15 1.37 12.49
CA LEU A 38 6.83 2.24 13.44
C LEU A 38 6.00 2.45 14.72
N SER A 39 4.68 2.57 14.59
CA SER A 39 3.78 2.72 15.73
C SER A 39 3.73 1.46 16.59
N ALA A 40 3.63 0.28 15.96
CA ALA A 40 3.68 -1.00 16.67
C ALA A 40 5.02 -1.22 17.39
N HIS A 41 6.13 -0.92 16.69
CA HIS A 41 7.46 -0.92 17.28
C HIS A 41 7.54 0.02 18.48
N ALA A 42 7.11 1.28 18.35
CA ALA A 42 7.19 2.28 19.40
C ALA A 42 6.38 1.91 20.64
N ALA A 43 5.14 1.42 20.45
CA ALA A 43 4.28 0.99 21.54
C ALA A 43 4.87 -0.19 22.33
N SER A 44 5.53 -1.12 21.64
CA SER A 44 6.18 -2.28 22.26
C SER A 44 7.53 -1.92 22.91
N PHE A 45 8.30 -1.05 22.26
CA PHE A 45 9.64 -0.67 22.71
C PHE A 45 9.63 0.23 23.95
N ASP A 46 8.65 1.14 24.05
CA ASP A 46 8.57 2.07 25.17
C ASP A 46 7.12 2.42 25.53
N LYS A 47 6.76 2.12 26.80
CA LYS A 47 5.43 2.38 27.37
C LYS A 47 5.00 3.84 27.26
N HIS A 48 5.94 4.77 27.13
CA HIS A 48 5.65 6.18 26.86
C HIS A 48 4.80 6.39 25.59
N PHE A 49 4.90 5.50 24.59
CA PHE A 49 4.15 5.60 23.33
C PHE A 49 2.85 4.79 23.32
N ALA A 50 2.75 3.72 24.12
CA ALA A 50 1.61 2.79 24.12
C ALA A 50 0.24 3.45 24.41
N GLY A 51 0.22 4.63 25.05
CA GLY A 51 -1.00 5.41 25.32
C GLY A 51 -1.19 6.68 24.49
N ARG A 52 -0.24 7.04 23.60
CA ARG A 52 -0.25 8.30 22.84
C ARG A 52 -0.40 8.12 21.34
N LEU A 53 -0.19 6.91 20.84
CA LEU A 53 -0.38 6.59 19.44
C LEU A 53 -1.86 6.35 19.21
N ASP A 54 -2.46 7.17 18.34
CA ASP A 54 -3.87 7.03 17.95
C ASP A 54 -4.15 5.58 17.52
N LYS A 55 -5.16 4.96 18.15
CA LYS A 55 -5.76 3.70 17.67
C LYS A 55 -6.42 3.86 16.29
N GLY A 56 -6.48 5.09 15.75
CA GLY A 56 -7.19 5.48 14.54
C GLY A 56 -6.63 4.97 13.20
N PHE A 57 -5.66 4.04 13.19
CA PHE A 57 -5.38 3.28 11.98
C PHE A 57 -6.35 2.11 11.83
N ALA A 58 -6.63 1.37 12.91
CA ALA A 58 -7.55 0.23 12.89
C ALA A 58 -9.00 0.60 12.54
N ALA A 59 -9.41 1.86 12.79
CA ALA A 59 -10.76 2.34 12.48
C ALA A 59 -10.89 2.99 11.08
N ALA A 60 -9.79 3.30 10.41
CA ALA A 60 -9.79 3.90 9.07
C ALA A 60 -9.59 2.85 7.95
N GLU A 61 -9.44 1.58 8.32
CA GLU A 61 -9.28 0.43 7.44
C GLU A 61 -10.60 -0.29 7.13
N GLU A 62 -11.69 -0.01 7.85
CA GLU A 62 -13.02 -0.50 7.49
C GLU A 62 -13.56 0.32 6.30
N PRO A 63 -13.98 -0.31 5.20
CA PRO A 63 -14.72 0.41 4.18
C PRO A 63 -15.97 0.98 4.83
N SER A 64 -16.23 2.28 4.64
CA SER A 64 -17.53 2.85 4.95
C SER A 64 -18.59 2.01 4.23
N ALA A 65 -19.53 1.45 4.99
CA ALA A 65 -20.61 0.58 4.53
C ALA A 65 -21.59 1.20 3.51
N ASP A 66 -21.29 2.39 2.97
CA ASP A 66 -22.14 3.13 2.03
C ASP A 66 -21.75 2.93 0.55
N SER A 67 -20.91 1.94 0.25
CA SER A 67 -20.54 1.56 -1.13
C SER A 67 -21.26 0.27 -1.53
N GLU A 68 -22.59 0.33 -1.68
CA GLU A 68 -23.40 -0.73 -2.29
C GLU A 68 -23.02 -0.91 -3.77
N THR A 69 -21.97 -1.68 -4.02
CA THR A 69 -21.70 -2.31 -5.31
C THR A 69 -21.43 -3.78 -5.01
N GLU A 70 -22.24 -4.66 -5.58
CA GLU A 70 -22.35 -6.11 -5.34
C GLU A 70 -21.05 -6.94 -5.58
N THR A 71 -19.91 -6.30 -5.79
CA THR A 71 -18.58 -6.93 -5.95
C THR A 71 -17.73 -6.93 -4.68
N ALA A 72 -18.13 -6.23 -3.61
CA ALA A 72 -17.30 -6.00 -2.43
C ALA A 72 -17.24 -7.16 -1.40
N GLU A 73 -18.23 -8.06 -1.38
CA GLU A 73 -18.32 -9.05 -0.29
C GLU A 73 -17.31 -10.20 -0.44
N THR A 74 -16.94 -10.58 -1.67
CA THR A 74 -16.02 -11.71 -1.94
C THR A 74 -14.54 -11.30 -1.94
N ASP A 75 -14.19 -10.05 -2.29
CA ASP A 75 -12.80 -9.54 -2.24
C ASP A 75 -12.25 -9.48 -0.78
N SER A 76 -13.15 -9.35 0.21
CA SER A 76 -12.79 -9.21 1.63
C SER A 76 -12.20 -10.47 2.27
N GLU A 77 -12.53 -11.66 1.74
CA GLU A 77 -12.08 -12.94 2.29
C GLU A 77 -10.67 -13.30 1.85
N PHE A 78 -10.28 -12.90 0.64
CA PHE A 78 -9.03 -13.30 0.02
C PHE A 78 -7.87 -12.33 0.33
N ASP A 79 -8.14 -11.03 0.51
CA ASP A 79 -7.12 -10.11 1.06
C ASP A 79 -6.61 -10.57 2.45
N ARG A 80 -7.35 -11.45 3.16
CA ARG A 80 -6.95 -11.95 4.50
C ARG A 80 -5.68 -12.80 4.50
N ALA A 81 -5.35 -13.55 3.45
CA ALA A 81 -4.21 -14.48 3.50
C ALA A 81 -2.86 -13.74 3.40
N ASP A 82 -2.71 -12.88 2.40
CA ASP A 82 -1.54 -12.00 2.29
C ASP A 82 -1.47 -11.08 3.53
N ALA A 83 -2.61 -10.53 3.97
CA ALA A 83 -2.67 -9.71 5.19
C ALA A 83 -2.31 -10.49 6.48
N ALA A 84 -2.58 -11.80 6.54
CA ALA A 84 -2.20 -12.64 7.68
C ALA A 84 -0.68 -12.80 7.78
N LEU A 85 0.00 -13.06 6.65
CA LEU A 85 1.47 -13.13 6.62
C LEU A 85 2.10 -11.79 7.03
N GLU A 86 1.53 -10.68 6.56
CA GLU A 86 1.97 -9.34 6.96
C GLU A 86 1.71 -9.05 8.45
N ALA A 87 0.59 -9.54 8.99
CA ALA A 87 0.27 -9.44 10.41
C ALA A 87 1.25 -10.24 11.27
N GLU A 88 1.64 -11.45 10.84
CA GLU A 88 2.68 -12.26 11.49
C GLU A 88 4.05 -11.56 11.46
N GLU A 89 4.44 -10.93 10.34
CA GLU A 89 5.67 -10.13 10.25
C GLU A 89 5.63 -8.95 11.24
N LEU A 90 4.49 -8.27 11.34
CA LEU A 90 4.29 -7.16 12.28
C LEU A 90 4.31 -7.62 13.74
N GLU A 91 3.70 -8.78 14.04
CA GLU A 91 3.73 -9.38 15.37
C GLU A 91 5.16 -9.78 15.76
N GLY A 92 5.91 -10.42 14.85
CA GLY A 92 7.33 -10.73 15.06
C GLY A 92 8.18 -9.48 15.31
N THR A 93 7.91 -8.41 14.55
CA THR A 93 8.53 -7.10 14.77
C THR A 93 8.20 -6.55 16.16
N THR A 94 6.93 -6.66 16.58
CA THR A 94 6.44 -6.18 17.88
C THR A 94 7.06 -6.97 19.03
N ALA A 95 7.10 -8.30 18.92
CA ALA A 95 7.71 -9.18 19.91
C ALA A 95 9.21 -8.91 20.06
N ALA A 96 9.94 -8.79 18.95
CA ALA A 96 11.36 -8.42 18.97
C ALA A 96 11.58 -7.03 19.57
N SER A 97 10.66 -6.09 19.33
CA SER A 97 10.69 -4.73 19.90
C SER A 97 10.59 -4.70 21.42
N ALA A 98 9.87 -5.66 22.02
CA ALA A 98 9.76 -5.77 23.47
C ALA A 98 11.08 -6.22 24.14
N THR A 99 12.02 -6.76 23.36
CA THR A 99 13.30 -7.29 23.88
C THR A 99 14.40 -6.24 23.99
N PHE A 100 14.20 -5.03 23.45
CA PHE A 100 15.19 -3.98 23.55
C PHE A 100 15.32 -3.47 24.99
N SER A 101 16.52 -3.01 25.33
CA SER A 101 16.75 -2.27 26.58
C SER A 101 16.05 -0.90 26.53
N LYS A 102 15.72 -0.33 27.68
CA LYS A 102 15.05 0.99 27.76
C LYS A 102 15.73 2.03 26.84
N PRO A 103 14.98 2.76 25.99
CA PRO A 103 15.59 3.70 25.07
C PRO A 103 16.27 4.85 25.79
N SER A 104 17.41 5.26 25.24
CA SER A 104 18.06 6.54 25.55
C SER A 104 17.16 7.72 25.17
N GLU A 105 17.41 8.90 25.74
CA GLU A 105 16.68 10.12 25.36
C GLU A 105 16.85 10.45 23.87
N ARG A 106 18.05 10.23 23.32
CA ARG A 106 18.34 10.38 21.89
C ARG A 106 17.48 9.45 21.04
N ALA A 107 17.38 8.17 21.40
CA ALA A 107 16.54 7.21 20.70
C ALA A 107 15.05 7.60 20.77
N ARG A 108 14.57 7.99 21.96
CA ARG A 108 13.18 8.43 22.15
C ARG A 108 12.83 9.66 21.31
N ALA A 109 13.71 10.65 21.28
CA ALA A 109 13.51 11.88 20.50
C ALA A 109 13.47 11.58 18.99
N ALA A 110 14.39 10.74 18.49
CA ALA A 110 14.41 10.35 17.08
C ALA A 110 13.16 9.54 16.68
N LEU A 111 12.72 8.61 17.54
CA LEU A 111 11.50 7.83 17.33
C LEU A 111 10.25 8.72 17.27
N GLN A 112 10.10 9.66 18.22
CA GLN A 112 9.01 10.64 18.21
C GLN A 112 9.01 11.48 16.92
N ALA A 113 10.17 12.00 16.52
CA ALA A 113 10.28 12.81 15.31
C ALA A 113 9.88 12.04 14.04
N MET A 114 10.24 10.76 13.95
CA MET A 114 9.81 9.89 12.84
C MET A 114 8.30 9.63 12.86
N LEU A 115 7.72 9.36 14.03
CA LEU A 115 6.28 9.17 14.20
C LEU A 115 5.50 10.43 13.77
N ASP A 116 5.93 11.61 14.22
CA ASP A 116 5.29 12.88 13.89
C ASP A 116 5.39 13.18 12.39
N LEU A 117 6.53 12.91 11.76
CA LEU A 117 6.71 13.10 10.33
C LEU A 117 5.83 12.13 9.52
N ALA A 118 5.88 10.85 9.85
CA ALA A 118 5.09 9.83 9.16
C ALA A 118 3.59 10.04 9.34
N SER A 119 3.13 10.40 10.54
CA SER A 119 1.72 10.72 10.82
C SER A 119 1.23 11.92 10.00
N ARG A 120 2.05 12.97 9.87
CA ARG A 120 1.73 14.16 9.07
C ARG A 120 1.59 13.87 7.57
N HIS A 121 2.41 12.96 7.03
CA HIS A 121 2.48 12.71 5.59
C HIS A 121 1.77 11.44 5.10
N ARG A 122 1.27 10.57 6.00
CA ARG A 122 0.60 9.31 5.61
C ARG A 122 -0.63 9.50 4.70
N GLY A 123 -1.27 10.66 4.76
CA GLY A 123 -2.43 10.99 3.92
C GLY A 123 -2.08 11.59 2.56
N THR A 124 -0.81 11.91 2.30
CA THR A 124 -0.38 12.64 1.09
C THR A 124 0.43 11.75 0.15
N PRO A 125 0.27 11.87 -1.18
CA PRO A 125 1.13 11.20 -2.15
C PRO A 125 2.61 11.56 -1.97
N ASP A 126 3.49 10.55 -2.01
CA ASP A 126 4.94 10.78 -2.08
C ASP A 126 5.39 11.10 -3.52
N ALA A 127 6.68 11.42 -3.71
CA ALA A 127 7.22 11.74 -5.03
C ALA A 127 7.06 10.61 -6.06
N ARG A 128 7.05 9.34 -5.64
CA ARG A 128 6.85 8.19 -6.54
C ARG A 128 5.40 8.12 -7.00
N VAL A 129 4.46 8.31 -6.09
CA VAL A 129 3.03 8.35 -6.45
C VAL A 129 2.73 9.57 -7.33
N LEU A 130 3.31 10.73 -7.05
CA LEU A 130 3.16 11.91 -7.90
C LEU A 130 3.71 11.66 -9.31
N ALA A 131 4.87 11.01 -9.44
CA ALA A 131 5.43 10.64 -10.73
C ALA A 131 4.56 9.61 -11.47
N LEU A 132 3.98 8.65 -10.75
CA LEU A 132 3.02 7.68 -11.30
C LEU A 132 1.76 8.36 -11.83
N LEU A 133 1.15 9.25 -11.04
CA LEU A 133 -0.02 10.02 -11.46
C LEU A 133 0.29 10.87 -12.69
N GLU A 134 1.45 11.52 -12.72
CA GLU A 134 1.89 12.28 -13.88
C GLU A 134 2.08 11.40 -15.12
N TRP A 135 2.62 10.19 -14.94
CA TRP A 135 2.72 9.23 -16.03
C TRP A 135 1.35 8.81 -16.56
N ILE A 136 0.41 8.47 -15.68
CA ILE A 136 -0.97 8.10 -16.06
C ILE A 136 -1.65 9.26 -16.79
N ARG A 137 -1.43 10.49 -16.32
CA ARG A 137 -2.00 11.69 -16.92
C ARG A 137 -1.53 11.89 -18.36
N ARG A 138 -0.22 11.74 -18.59
CA ARG A 138 0.37 11.90 -19.93
C ARG A 138 0.04 10.77 -20.90
N ASN A 139 -0.10 9.55 -20.39
CA ASN A 139 -0.14 8.35 -21.23
C ASN A 139 -1.50 7.67 -21.32
N GLN A 140 -2.40 7.90 -20.36
CA GLN A 140 -3.70 7.25 -20.28
C GLN A 140 -4.86 8.26 -20.26
N CYS A 141 -4.84 9.28 -19.42
CA CYS A 141 -5.96 10.23 -19.32
C CYS A 141 -5.53 11.61 -18.83
N PRO A 142 -5.53 12.66 -19.67
CA PRO A 142 -5.20 14.03 -19.25
C PRO A 142 -6.11 14.56 -18.13
N GLY A 143 -7.30 13.96 -18.00
CA GLY A 143 -8.35 14.31 -17.08
C GLY A 143 -8.12 14.01 -15.60
N ILE A 144 -7.16 13.14 -15.27
CA ILE A 144 -7.00 12.71 -13.88
C ILE A 144 -6.44 13.83 -13.00
N ALA A 145 -6.99 13.96 -11.78
CA ALA A 145 -6.58 14.94 -10.77
C ALA A 145 -6.53 16.43 -11.20
N GLU A 146 -7.10 16.79 -12.36
CA GLU A 146 -7.10 18.16 -12.90
C GLU A 146 -8.48 18.59 -13.41
N ALA A 147 -8.76 19.90 -13.36
CA ALA A 147 -9.96 20.50 -13.95
C ALA A 147 -9.75 20.79 -15.45
N THR A 148 -9.59 19.74 -16.25
CA THR A 148 -9.53 19.82 -17.72
C THR A 148 -10.83 19.33 -18.36
N THR A 149 -11.11 19.75 -19.59
CA THR A 149 -12.27 19.31 -20.36
C THR A 149 -12.09 17.92 -20.97
N ASP A 150 -10.85 17.47 -21.23
CA ASP A 150 -10.60 16.13 -21.78
C ASP A 150 -10.49 15.09 -20.65
N LYS A 151 -11.59 14.35 -20.46
CA LYS A 151 -11.75 13.32 -19.43
C LYS A 151 -11.67 11.90 -19.99
N ARG A 152 -11.29 11.75 -21.27
CA ARG A 152 -11.28 10.46 -21.97
C ARG A 152 -10.03 9.66 -21.65
N TRP A 153 -10.18 8.34 -21.71
CA TRP A 153 -9.08 7.40 -21.50
C TRP A 153 -8.56 6.84 -22.83
N GLY A 154 -7.26 6.94 -23.05
CA GLY A 154 -6.53 6.27 -24.12
C GLY A 154 -6.43 4.76 -23.91
N PRO A 155 -5.85 4.02 -24.86
CA PRO A 155 -5.85 2.56 -24.87
C PRO A 155 -4.77 1.92 -24.01
N ARG A 156 -3.74 2.67 -23.60
CA ARG A 156 -2.58 2.14 -22.86
C ARG A 156 -3.03 1.55 -21.52
N LYS A 157 -2.47 0.40 -21.17
CA LYS A 157 -2.70 -0.26 -19.88
C LYS A 157 -1.43 -0.23 -19.03
N LEU A 158 -1.61 -0.24 -17.71
CA LEU A 158 -0.54 -0.17 -16.73
C LEU A 158 -0.73 -1.28 -15.70
N LEU A 159 0.35 -1.98 -15.39
CA LEU A 159 0.41 -2.99 -14.35
C LEU A 159 1.34 -2.49 -13.25
N ILE A 160 0.89 -2.57 -11.99
CA ILE A 160 1.64 -2.10 -10.83
C ILE A 160 1.72 -3.24 -9.83
N PHE A 161 2.94 -3.62 -9.49
CA PHE A 161 3.21 -4.59 -8.43
C PHE A 161 3.57 -3.88 -7.13
N THR A 162 3.09 -4.44 -6.03
CA THR A 162 3.40 -4.04 -4.66
C THR A 162 3.77 -5.29 -3.86
N GLU A 163 4.70 -5.16 -2.91
CA GLU A 163 5.04 -6.29 -2.02
C GLU A 163 3.94 -6.53 -0.97
N TYR A 164 3.28 -5.45 -0.51
CA TYR A 164 2.36 -5.48 0.62
C TYR A 164 0.94 -5.05 0.22
N THR A 165 -0.07 -5.76 0.74
CA THR A 165 -1.51 -5.52 0.58
C THR A 165 -1.95 -4.15 1.08
N ASP A 166 -1.37 -3.65 2.17
CA ASP A 166 -1.73 -2.34 2.70
C ASP A 166 -1.23 -1.19 1.81
N THR A 167 -0.07 -1.38 1.16
CA THR A 167 0.42 -0.47 0.12
C THR A 167 -0.42 -0.55 -1.16
N LYS A 168 -0.84 -1.74 -1.60
CA LYS A 168 -1.82 -1.92 -2.69
C LYS A 168 -3.09 -1.11 -2.40
N SER A 169 -3.68 -1.33 -1.23
CA SER A 169 -4.92 -0.69 -0.78
C SER A 169 -4.80 0.83 -0.68
N TRP A 170 -3.67 1.32 -0.16
CA TRP A 170 -3.38 2.75 -0.13
C TRP A 170 -3.28 3.35 -1.52
N LEU A 171 -2.56 2.68 -2.43
CA LEU A 171 -2.42 3.12 -3.81
C LEU A 171 -3.77 3.10 -4.55
N ARG A 172 -4.58 2.05 -4.38
CA ARG A 172 -5.95 1.96 -4.91
C ARG A 172 -6.75 3.21 -4.56
N ARG A 173 -6.79 3.60 -3.28
CA ARG A 173 -7.54 4.78 -2.83
C ARG A 173 -7.03 6.08 -3.46
N LEU A 174 -5.71 6.24 -3.61
CA LEU A 174 -5.14 7.43 -4.24
C LEU A 174 -5.50 7.50 -5.73
N LEU A 175 -5.41 6.37 -6.44
CA LEU A 175 -5.77 6.29 -7.86
C LEU A 175 -7.28 6.51 -8.07
N GLN A 176 -8.14 5.88 -7.27
CA GLN A 176 -9.59 6.10 -7.33
C GLN A 176 -9.96 7.58 -7.15
N ARG A 177 -9.35 8.26 -6.16
CA ARG A 177 -9.54 9.70 -5.97
C ARG A 177 -9.05 10.52 -7.17
N ALA A 178 -7.92 10.16 -7.76
CA ALA A 178 -7.39 10.84 -8.93
C ALA A 178 -8.24 10.62 -10.19
N PHE A 179 -8.89 9.45 -10.31
CA PHE A 179 -9.68 9.08 -11.48
C PHE A 179 -11.13 9.56 -11.38
N ALA A 180 -11.57 10.00 -10.20
CA ALA A 180 -12.89 10.56 -9.97
C ALA A 180 -13.19 11.70 -10.96
N GLY A 181 -14.38 11.66 -11.55
CA GLY A 181 -14.80 12.66 -12.56
C GLY A 181 -14.17 12.48 -13.95
N THR A 182 -13.42 11.41 -14.18
CA THR A 182 -13.05 10.98 -15.55
C THR A 182 -14.09 10.02 -16.13
N GLU A 183 -14.05 9.79 -17.44
CA GLU A 183 -14.95 8.85 -18.10
C GLU A 183 -14.80 7.44 -17.51
N ARG A 184 -15.86 6.89 -16.90
CA ARG A 184 -15.88 5.56 -16.27
C ARG A 184 -14.71 5.34 -15.30
N GLY A 185 -14.35 6.39 -14.54
CA GLY A 185 -13.13 6.43 -13.71
C GLY A 185 -13.09 5.37 -12.60
N ASP A 186 -14.25 4.96 -12.11
CA ASP A 186 -14.49 3.91 -11.13
C ASP A 186 -14.21 2.49 -11.67
N GLU A 187 -14.32 2.29 -12.98
CA GLU A 187 -14.11 1.00 -13.65
C GLU A 187 -12.68 0.82 -14.21
N ARG A 188 -11.76 1.76 -13.93
CA ARG A 188 -10.42 1.77 -14.56
C ARG A 188 -9.40 0.87 -13.87
N ILE A 189 -9.66 0.46 -12.63
CA ILE A 189 -8.73 -0.28 -11.79
C ILE A 189 -9.27 -1.69 -11.52
N LEU A 190 -8.46 -2.71 -11.80
CA LEU A 190 -8.62 -4.05 -11.24
C LEU A 190 -7.52 -4.34 -10.24
N GLU A 191 -7.79 -5.29 -9.35
CA GLU A 191 -6.82 -5.79 -8.39
C GLU A 191 -6.64 -7.30 -8.55
N ILE A 192 -5.44 -7.78 -8.26
CA ILE A 192 -5.11 -9.20 -8.23
C ILE A 192 -4.18 -9.47 -7.04
N HIS A 193 -4.46 -10.50 -6.25
CA HIS A 193 -3.62 -10.91 -5.12
C HIS A 193 -3.48 -12.44 -5.08
N GLY A 194 -2.54 -12.94 -4.28
CA GLY A 194 -2.15 -14.36 -4.28
C GLY A 194 -3.27 -15.32 -3.88
N ALA A 195 -4.21 -14.85 -3.07
CA ALA A 195 -5.30 -15.67 -2.56
C ALA A 195 -6.47 -15.89 -3.55
N LEU A 196 -6.53 -15.20 -4.69
CA LEU A 196 -7.65 -15.35 -5.64
C LEU A 196 -7.74 -16.78 -6.19
N SER A 197 -8.97 -17.27 -6.37
CA SER A 197 -9.22 -18.51 -7.09
C SER A 197 -8.74 -18.41 -8.55
N ASP A 198 -8.38 -19.55 -9.13
CA ASP A 198 -7.94 -19.62 -10.53
C ASP A 198 -8.99 -19.02 -11.47
N GLU A 199 -10.28 -19.30 -11.24
CA GLU A 199 -11.40 -18.75 -12.01
C GLU A 199 -11.43 -17.21 -11.98
N LYS A 200 -11.24 -16.61 -10.79
CA LYS A 200 -11.26 -15.15 -10.64
C LYS A 200 -10.03 -14.51 -11.23
N ARG A 201 -8.87 -15.15 -11.05
CA ARG A 201 -7.60 -14.76 -11.67
C ARG A 201 -7.72 -14.77 -13.19
N GLU A 202 -8.33 -15.79 -13.78
CA GLU A 202 -8.59 -15.83 -15.22
C GLU A 202 -9.58 -14.75 -15.68
N GLU A 203 -10.64 -14.47 -14.91
CA GLU A 203 -11.58 -13.39 -15.20
C GLU A 203 -10.87 -12.03 -15.28
N ILE A 204 -10.06 -11.70 -14.27
CA ILE A 204 -9.25 -10.47 -14.23
C ILE A 204 -8.27 -10.43 -15.39
N GLN A 205 -7.59 -11.53 -15.70
CA GLN A 205 -6.68 -11.61 -16.84
C GLN A 205 -7.40 -11.40 -18.17
N ARG A 206 -8.57 -12.00 -18.38
CA ARG A 206 -9.39 -11.80 -19.58
C ARG A 206 -9.82 -10.34 -19.70
N ALA A 207 -10.33 -9.75 -18.62
CA ALA A 207 -10.73 -8.35 -18.57
C ALA A 207 -9.56 -7.38 -18.86
N PHE A 208 -8.39 -7.65 -18.27
CA PHE A 208 -7.21 -6.82 -18.49
C PHE A 208 -6.55 -7.04 -19.86
N ASN A 209 -6.69 -8.20 -20.49
CA ASN A 209 -6.20 -8.45 -21.86
C ASN A 209 -7.19 -8.04 -22.96
N ALA A 210 -8.48 -7.87 -22.65
CA ALA A 210 -9.50 -7.51 -23.63
C ALA A 210 -9.23 -6.14 -24.30
N PRO A 211 -9.67 -5.92 -25.55
CA PRO A 211 -9.50 -4.63 -26.21
C PRO A 211 -10.04 -3.45 -25.37
N PRO A 212 -9.36 -2.28 -25.37
CA PRO A 212 -9.78 -1.11 -24.61
C PRO A 212 -11.20 -0.59 -24.90
N ALA A 213 -11.77 -0.96 -26.06
CA ALA A 213 -13.13 -0.66 -26.46
C ALA A 213 -14.17 -1.60 -25.80
N ASP A 214 -13.77 -2.83 -25.52
CA ASP A 214 -14.64 -3.87 -24.93
C ASP A 214 -14.58 -3.85 -23.40
N HIS A 215 -13.43 -3.44 -22.83
CA HIS A 215 -13.23 -3.36 -21.39
C HIS A 215 -12.63 -2.02 -20.93
N PRO A 216 -13.22 -1.35 -19.91
CA PRO A 216 -12.79 -0.02 -19.46
C PRO A 216 -11.45 -0.03 -18.73
N VAL A 217 -10.99 -1.17 -18.22
CA VAL A 217 -9.82 -1.24 -17.34
C VAL A 217 -8.55 -0.74 -18.01
N ARG A 218 -7.76 0.03 -17.24
CA ARG A 218 -6.48 0.64 -17.66
C ARG A 218 -5.36 0.41 -16.66
N VAL A 219 -5.69 0.09 -15.40
CA VAL A 219 -4.70 -0.18 -14.35
C VAL A 219 -5.02 -1.52 -13.70
N LEU A 220 -4.01 -2.38 -13.55
CA LEU A 220 -4.06 -3.60 -12.73
C LEU A 220 -3.10 -3.43 -11.57
N LEU A 221 -3.60 -3.48 -10.33
CA LEU A 221 -2.80 -3.48 -9.11
C LEU A 221 -2.61 -4.91 -8.63
N ALA A 222 -1.38 -5.29 -8.34
CA ALA A 222 -1.02 -6.65 -7.96
C ALA A 222 -0.19 -6.69 -6.67
N THR A 223 -0.38 -7.71 -5.84
CA THR A 223 0.62 -8.11 -4.83
C THR A 223 1.69 -9.01 -5.47
N ASP A 224 2.87 -9.13 -4.87
CA ASP A 224 3.94 -10.02 -5.38
C ASP A 224 3.49 -11.49 -5.36
N ALA A 225 2.65 -11.88 -4.40
CA ALA A 225 2.00 -13.19 -4.36
C ALA A 225 1.12 -13.46 -5.60
N ALA A 226 0.65 -12.41 -6.28
CA ALA A 226 -0.08 -12.58 -7.52
C ALA A 226 0.81 -12.92 -8.72
N ARG A 227 2.13 -12.64 -8.67
CA ARG A 227 3.03 -12.63 -9.83
C ARG A 227 3.17 -13.98 -10.53
N GLU A 228 3.07 -15.08 -9.79
CA GLU A 228 3.09 -16.42 -10.39
C GLU A 228 1.79 -16.66 -11.19
N GLY A 229 1.92 -17.13 -12.43
CA GLY A 229 0.77 -17.52 -13.26
C GLY A 229 -0.06 -16.39 -13.87
N ILE A 230 0.40 -15.13 -13.87
CA ILE A 230 -0.27 -14.07 -14.66
C ILE A 230 0.28 -14.06 -16.09
N ASN A 231 -0.60 -14.29 -17.08
CA ASN A 231 -0.27 -14.11 -18.49
C ASN A 231 -0.88 -12.81 -19.03
N LEU A 232 -0.06 -11.75 -19.11
CA LEU A 232 -0.48 -10.41 -19.59
C LEU A 232 0.13 -10.02 -20.94
N GLN A 233 0.57 -11.00 -21.73
CA GLN A 233 1.28 -10.74 -22.99
C GLN A 233 0.45 -9.94 -24.02
N GLY A 234 -0.88 -9.91 -23.90
CA GLY A 234 -1.76 -9.14 -24.79
C GLY A 234 -1.90 -7.66 -24.45
N ALA A 235 -1.48 -7.22 -23.26
CA ALA A 235 -1.80 -5.89 -22.73
C ALA A 235 -0.59 -4.96 -22.53
N CYS A 236 0.64 -5.48 -22.53
CA CYS A 236 1.83 -4.69 -22.22
C CYS A 236 2.43 -4.06 -23.49
N ALA A 237 2.40 -2.73 -23.57
CA ALA A 237 3.04 -1.97 -24.65
C ALA A 237 4.54 -1.76 -24.42
N ASP A 238 4.99 -1.82 -23.15
CA ASP A 238 6.37 -1.62 -22.74
C ASP A 238 6.65 -2.60 -21.58
N LEU A 239 7.57 -3.57 -21.78
CA LEU A 239 8.03 -4.54 -20.77
C LEU A 239 9.38 -4.12 -20.20
#